data_AF-A0AAJ5VNG9-F1
#
_entry.id   AF-A0AAJ5VNG9-F1
#
_cell.length_a   1.000
_cell.length_b   1.000
_cell.length_c   1.000
_cell.angle_alpha   90.00
_cell.angle_beta   90.00
_cell.angle_gamma   90.00
#
_symmetry.space_group_name_H-M   'P 1'
#
loop_
_entity.id
_entity.type
_entity.pdbx_description
1 polymer ?
#
loop_
_entity_poly.entity_id
_entity_poly.type
_entity_poly.pdbx_seq_one_letter_code
_entity_poly.pdbx_strand_id
1 'polypeptide(L)'
;MLPEEYEIETVEMGGEKVGLYQPVIKDSASPEAKNILALRRYANRTGHCAVELGGCGARKAQPNRATRRAAKKTGAVILSAWVHEDHCPTLTGRTTAKTTP
;
A
#
# COMPACT_ATOMS: atom_id res chain seq x y z
N MET A 1 -15.96 -5.56 -11.32
CA MET A 1 -15.41 -5.35 -9.95
C MET A 1 -15.54 -3.88 -9.65
N LEU A 2 -16.16 -3.51 -8.52
CA LEU A 2 -16.27 -2.11 -8.14
C LEU A 2 -14.86 -1.51 -8.04
N PRO A 3 -14.64 -0.29 -8.56
CA PRO A 3 -13.39 0.43 -8.35
C PRO A 3 -13.27 0.64 -6.84
N GLU A 4 -12.24 0.07 -6.22
CA GLU A 4 -12.00 0.30 -4.80
C GLU A 4 -11.98 1.81 -4.55
N GLU A 5 -12.78 2.30 -3.60
CA GLU A 5 -12.73 3.70 -3.20
C GLU A 5 -11.40 3.90 -2.45
N TYR A 6 -10.59 4.86 -2.90
CA TYR A 6 -9.32 5.22 -2.27
C TYR A 6 -9.45 6.56 -1.57
N GLU A 7 -8.87 6.67 -0.38
CA GLU A 7 -8.62 7.93 0.31
C GLU A 7 -7.13 8.30 0.21
N ILE A 8 -6.81 9.58 0.37
CA ILE A 8 -5.43 10.05 0.42
C ILE A 8 -5.06 10.35 1.87
N GLU A 9 -4.07 9.63 2.38
CA GLU A 9 -3.47 9.88 3.68
C GLU A 9 -2.12 10.54 3.50
N THR A 10 -1.88 11.68 4.16
CA THR A 10 -0.55 12.31 4.14
C THR A 10 0.28 11.83 5.33
N VAL A 11 1.46 11.28 5.06
CA VAL A 11 2.41 10.80 6.08
C VAL A 11 3.81 11.38 5.84
N GLU A 12 4.66 11.32 6.85
CA GLU A 12 6.08 11.59 6.70
C GLU A 12 6.85 10.27 6.58
N MET A 13 7.60 10.08 5.49
CA MET A 13 8.42 8.90 5.26
C MET A 13 9.81 9.31 4.79
N GLY A 14 10.86 8.91 5.53
CA GLY A 14 12.24 9.24 5.15
C GLY A 14 12.52 10.74 5.03
N GLY A 15 11.81 11.57 5.81
CA GLY A 15 11.91 13.04 5.78
C GLY A 15 11.22 13.71 4.58
N GLU A 16 10.37 12.98 3.84
CA GLU A 16 9.52 13.51 2.78
C GLU A 16 8.04 13.47 3.21
N LYS A 17 7.27 14.52 2.90
CA LYS A 17 5.81 14.50 3.00
C LYS A 17 5.24 13.74 1.79
N VAL A 18 4.56 12.63 2.06
CA VAL A 18 4.06 11.72 1.05
C VAL A 18 2.55 11.58 1.18
N GLY A 19 1.82 11.72 0.07
CA GLY A 19 0.42 11.37 -0.03
C GLY A 19 0.30 9.93 -0.49
N LEU A 20 -0.32 9.09 0.35
CA LEU A 20 -0.53 7.66 0.10
C LEU A 20 -1.98 7.41 -0.30
N TYR A 21 -2.18 6.72 -1.41
CA TYR A 21 -3.50 6.17 -1.75
C TYR A 21 -3.78 4.95 -0.88
N GLN A 22 -4.78 5.06 -0.02
CA GLN A 22 -5.20 4.00 0.89
C GLN A 22 -6.57 3.48 0.48
N PRO A 23 -6.78 2.16 0.42
CA PRO A 23 -8.12 1.66 0.23
C PRO A 23 -9.01 1.99 1.43
N VAL A 24 -10.26 2.38 1.16
CA VAL A 24 -11.28 2.56 2.18
C VAL A 24 -11.72 1.20 2.70
N ILE A 25 -11.71 1.03 4.03
CA ILE A 25 -12.23 -0.17 4.69
C ILE A 25 -13.69 0.08 5.04
N LYS A 26 -14.62 -0.43 4.23
CA LYS A 26 -16.05 -0.29 4.48
C LYS A 26 -16.50 -1.15 5.66
N ASP A 27 -17.39 -0.62 6.49
CA ASP A 27 -17.95 -1.37 7.62
C ASP A 27 -18.74 -2.61 7.17
N SER A 28 -19.33 -2.55 5.97
CA SER A 28 -20.05 -3.65 5.33
C SER A 28 -19.17 -4.74 4.73
N ALA A 29 -17.84 -4.56 4.70
CA ALA A 29 -16.92 -5.58 4.19
C ALA A 29 -16.85 -6.79 5.14
N SER A 30 -16.60 -7.98 4.58
CA SER A 30 -16.38 -9.19 5.37
C SER A 30 -15.16 -9.05 6.28
N PRO A 31 -15.07 -9.80 7.40
CA PRO A 31 -13.89 -9.78 8.26
C PRO A 31 -12.58 -10.08 7.51
N GLU A 32 -12.62 -11.02 6.57
CA GLU A 32 -11.49 -11.37 5.70
C GLU A 32 -11.07 -10.18 4.84
N ALA A 33 -12.01 -9.54 4.13
CA ALA A 33 -11.72 -8.36 3.31
C ALA A 33 -11.16 -7.20 4.15
N LYS A 34 -11.70 -6.96 5.35
CA LYS A 34 -11.16 -5.94 6.26
C LYS A 34 -9.71 -6.21 6.63
N ASN A 35 -9.37 -7.47 6.91
CA ASN A 35 -8.00 -7.87 7.24
C ASN A 35 -7.03 -7.64 6.05
N ILE A 36 -7.43 -8.05 4.84
CA ILE A 36 -6.62 -7.86 3.62
C ILE A 36 -6.37 -6.37 3.35
N LEU A 37 -7.43 -5.55 3.44
CA LEU A 37 -7.32 -4.11 3.23
C LEU A 37 -6.46 -3.45 4.32
N ALA A 38 -6.55 -3.90 5.57
CA ALA A 38 -5.69 -3.42 6.65
C ALA A 38 -4.20 -3.74 6.42
N LEU A 39 -3.88 -4.96 5.95
CA LEU A 39 -2.52 -5.34 5.57
C LEU A 39 -2.00 -4.48 4.41
N ARG A 40 -2.85 -4.19 3.43
CA ARG A 40 -2.50 -3.29 2.32
C ARG A 40 -2.22 -1.87 2.80
N ARG A 41 -3.02 -1.34 3.74
CA ARG A 41 -2.78 -0.03 4.35
C ARG A 41 -1.48 0.02 5.13
N TYR A 42 -1.18 -1.03 5.89
CA TYR A 42 0.10 -1.17 6.59
C TYR A 42 1.27 -1.15 5.62
N ALA A 43 1.20 -1.91 4.52
CA ALA A 43 2.25 -1.96 3.52
C ALA A 43 2.47 -0.59 2.84
N ASN A 44 1.39 0.11 2.50
CA ASN A 44 1.47 1.46 1.96
C ASN A 44 2.20 2.44 2.90
N ARG A 45 1.90 2.38 4.21
CA ARG A 45 2.44 3.29 5.24
C ARG A 45 3.90 3.00 5.58
N THR A 46 4.23 1.74 5.81
CA THR A 46 5.56 1.34 6.30
C THR A 46 6.54 1.17 5.15
N GLY A 47 6.02 0.94 3.95
CA GLY A 47 6.81 0.52 2.83
C GLY A 47 7.37 -0.89 2.95
N HIS A 48 6.66 -1.75 3.67
CA HIS A 48 7.03 -3.13 3.84
C HIS A 48 5.81 -4.04 3.66
N CYS A 49 5.95 -5.06 2.81
CA CYS A 49 4.93 -6.08 2.64
C CYS A 49 5.03 -7.08 3.81
N ALA A 50 4.05 -7.08 4.71
CA ALA A 50 4.05 -7.92 5.92
C ALA A 50 3.83 -9.42 5.69
N VAL A 51 3.75 -9.89 4.43
CA VAL A 51 3.55 -11.30 4.12
C VAL A 51 4.89 -12.02 4.30
N GLU A 52 5.03 -12.77 5.39
CA GLU A 52 6.25 -13.49 5.81
C GLU A 52 6.69 -14.61 4.85
N LEU A 53 5.88 -14.99 3.85
CA LEU A 53 6.09 -16.17 3.00
C LEU A 53 6.97 -15.93 1.75
N GLY A 54 7.91 -14.99 1.84
CA GLY A 54 8.76 -14.60 0.72
C GLY A 54 8.24 -13.31 0.11
N GLY A 55 9.02 -12.24 0.27
CA GLY A 55 8.62 -10.87 -0.06
C GLY A 55 7.86 -10.80 -1.37
N CYS A 56 6.66 -10.23 -1.33
CA CYS A 56 5.70 -10.21 -2.42
C CYS A 56 6.12 -9.36 -3.64
N GLY A 57 7.42 -9.07 -3.78
CA GLY A 57 8.00 -8.21 -4.81
C GLY A 57 7.54 -6.77 -4.77
N ALA A 58 6.75 -6.36 -3.77
CA ALA A 58 6.14 -5.04 -3.73
C ALA A 58 7.20 -3.95 -3.73
N ARG A 59 7.00 -2.95 -4.58
CA ARG A 59 7.92 -1.83 -4.74
C ARG A 59 7.18 -0.53 -4.52
N LYS A 60 7.87 0.41 -3.87
CA LYS A 60 7.42 1.80 -3.82
C LYS A 60 7.51 2.38 -5.22
N ALA A 61 6.38 2.70 -5.82
CA ALA A 61 6.34 3.53 -7.02
C ALA A 61 6.52 4.98 -6.59
N GLN A 62 7.79 5.40 -6.45
CA GLN A 62 8.12 6.80 -6.26
C GLN A 62 8.32 7.50 -7.60
N PRO A 63 7.98 8.79 -7.71
CA PRO A 63 8.38 9.62 -8.85
C PRO A 63 9.89 9.68 -8.99
N ASN A 64 10.36 10.04 -10.19
CA ASN A 64 11.80 10.14 -10.47
C ASN A 64 12.52 11.13 -9.53
N ARG A 65 13.86 11.03 -9.47
CA ARG A 65 14.71 11.83 -8.57
C ARG A 65 14.53 13.34 -8.73
N ALA A 66 14.32 13.82 -9.97
CA ALA A 66 14.15 15.25 -10.23
C ALA A 66 12.85 15.78 -9.62
N THR A 67 11.73 15.05 -9.80
CA THR A 67 10.44 15.37 -9.20
C THR A 67 10.50 15.39 -7.67
N ARG A 68 11.14 14.40 -7.06
CA ARG A 68 11.28 14.35 -5.59
C ARG A 68 12.09 15.54 -5.04
N ARG A 69 13.19 15.90 -5.71
CA ARG A 69 14.01 17.07 -5.33
C ARG A 69 13.26 18.39 -5.46
N ALA A 70 12.49 18.55 -6.53
CA ALA A 70 11.66 19.73 -6.74
C ALA A 70 10.61 19.86 -5.63
N ALA A 71 9.90 18.77 -5.33
CA ALA A 71 8.91 18.73 -4.26
C ALA A 71 9.52 19.02 -2.88
N LYS A 72 10.70 18.47 -2.58
CA LYS A 72 11.43 18.76 -1.33
C LYS A 72 11.77 20.25 -1.18
N LYS A 73 12.18 20.91 -2.27
CA LYS A 73 12.52 22.34 -2.25
C LYS A 73 11.29 23.22 -1.99
N THR A 74 10.12 22.81 -2.47
CA THR A 74 8.87 23.58 -2.34
C THR A 74 8.01 23.14 -1.15
N GLY A 75 8.41 22.09 -0.42
CA GLY A 75 7.59 21.49 0.64
C GLY A 75 6.33 20.80 0.12
N ALA A 76 6.26 20.49 -1.18
CA ALA A 76 5.10 19.87 -1.79
C ALA A 76 4.98 18.39 -1.41
N VAL A 77 3.74 17.91 -1.32
CA VAL A 77 3.43 16.51 -1.05
C VAL A 77 3.70 15.67 -2.31
N ILE A 78 4.46 14.60 -2.15
CA ILE A 78 4.72 13.64 -3.24
C ILE A 78 3.69 12.53 -3.17
N LEU A 79 2.92 12.34 -4.24
CA LEU A 79 2.04 11.18 -4.32
C LEU A 79 2.86 9.92 -4.58
N SER A 80 2.63 8.89 -3.78
CA SER A 80 3.29 7.58 -3.90
C SER A 80 2.26 6.48 -3.72
N ALA A 81 2.40 5.43 -4.52
CA ALA A 81 1.67 4.18 -4.34
C ALA A 81 2.66 3.04 -4.09
N TRP A 82 2.20 2.00 -3.40
CA TRP A 82 2.89 0.71 -3.44
C TRP A 82 2.26 -0.17 -4.49
N VAL A 83 3.12 -0.67 -5.38
CA VAL A 83 2.73 -1.62 -6.41
C VAL A 83 3.14 -2.99 -5.91
N HIS A 84 2.16 -3.85 -5.69
CA HIS A 84 2.36 -5.25 -5.32
C HIS A 84 2.31 -6.11 -6.58
N GLU A 85 2.98 -7.26 -6.57
CA GLU A 85 2.83 -8.24 -7.65
C GLU A 85 1.41 -8.81 -7.66
N ASP A 86 0.89 -9.18 -8.84
CA ASP A 86 -0.50 -9.63 -9.04
C ASP A 86 -0.90 -10.81 -8.15
N HIS A 87 0.06 -11.61 -7.70
CA HIS A 87 -0.17 -12.78 -6.84
C HIS A 87 -0.04 -12.48 -5.34
N CYS A 88 0.16 -11.22 -4.96
CA CYS A 88 0.32 -10.84 -3.57
C CYS A 88 -0.97 -11.15 -2.78
N PRO A 89 -0.88 -11.84 -1.63
CA PRO A 89 -2.02 -12.06 -0.74
C PRO A 89 -2.73 -10.77 -0.30
N THR A 90 -2.02 -9.63 -0.27
CA THR A 90 -2.60 -8.32 0.05
C THR A 90 -3.38 -7.68 -1.11
N LEU A 91 -3.30 -8.23 -2.33
CA LEU A 91 -4.11 -7.83 -3.49
C LEU A 91 -5.24 -8.83 -3.78
N THR A 92 -4.95 -10.13 -3.67
CA THR A 92 -5.87 -11.18 -4.12
C THR A 92 -6.84 -11.63 -3.04
N GLY A 93 -6.58 -11.26 -1.79
CA GLY A 93 -7.31 -11.76 -0.64
C GLY A 93 -7.15 -13.25 -0.36
N ARG A 94 -6.33 -13.95 -1.16
CA ARG A 94 -5.95 -15.33 -0.90
C ARG A 94 -4.85 -15.28 0.14
N THR A 95 -5.22 -15.43 1.41
CA THR A 95 -4.26 -15.99 2.35
C THR A 95 -3.85 -17.33 1.76
N THR A 96 -2.57 -17.48 1.39
CA THR A 96 -1.99 -18.82 1.27
C THR A 96 -1.87 -19.37 2.69
N ALA A 97 -3.00 -19.57 3.36
CA ALA A 97 -3.08 -20.56 4.40
C ALA A 97 -2.75 -21.86 3.68
N LYS A 98 -1.49 -22.27 3.77
CA LYS A 98 -1.15 -23.69 3.65
C LYS A 98 -2.08 -24.38 4.64
N THR A 99 -3.14 -24.96 4.11
CA THR A 99 -3.77 -26.12 4.72
C THR A 99 -2.66 -27.16 4.72
N THR A 100 -1.89 -27.17 5.81
CA THR A 100 -1.04 -28.31 6.12
C THR A 100 -1.99 -29.50 6.28
N PRO A 101 -1.81 -30.60 5.53
CA PRO A 101 -2.63 -31.80 5.69
C PRO A 101 -2.46 -32.41 7.08
#